data_AF-A0A5Q2MIB2-F1
#
_entry.id   AF-A0A5Q2MIB2-F1
#
_cell.length_a   1.000
_cell.length_b   1.000
_cell.length_c   1.000
_cell.angle_alpha   90.00
_cell.angle_beta   90.00
_cell.angle_gamma   90.00
#
_symmetry.space_group_name_H-M   'P 1'
#
loop_
_entity.id
_entity.type
_entity.pdbx_description
1 polymer ?
#
loop_
_entity_poly.entity_id
_entity_poly.type
_entity_poly.pdbx_seq_one_letter_code
_entity_poly.pdbx_strand_id
1 'polypeptide(L)'
;MRTAAVALLLLLLAACGAESDGSSAAPSPSTGATTQPAVGSAVVDAAGPSVPEALLRFRCEKNAEGRWAASGFLVNGGKALASFQVTVFIGEATGSPERAKTKRVENIAPDGSVAFKIYRIPAPEGGGTCHVQVLQTK
;
A
#
# COMPACT_ATOMS: atom_id res chain seq x y z
N MET A 1 4.96 65.52 -20.55
CA MET A 1 6.27 65.82 -21.18
C MET A 1 7.31 64.88 -20.57
N ARG A 2 8.26 64.35 -21.37
CA ARG A 2 9.52 63.65 -20.95
C ARG A 2 9.32 62.30 -20.20
N THR A 3 9.60 61.12 -20.76
CA THR A 3 10.92 60.43 -21.03
C THR A 3 11.73 60.16 -19.75
N ALA A 4 12.32 58.99 -19.45
CA ALA A 4 12.80 57.82 -20.23
C ALA A 4 12.52 56.50 -19.44
N ALA A 5 12.53 55.25 -19.94
CA ALA A 5 13.35 54.50 -20.91
C ALA A 5 14.77 54.09 -20.40
N VAL A 6 15.31 52.97 -20.93
CA VAL A 6 16.47 52.14 -20.47
C VAL A 6 16.07 51.14 -19.34
N ALA A 7 16.01 49.81 -19.48
CA ALA A 7 16.49 48.79 -20.43
C ALA A 7 17.92 48.22 -20.20
N LEU A 8 18.01 47.03 -19.60
CA LEU A 8 19.04 45.97 -19.74
C LEU A 8 18.46 44.68 -19.10
N LEU A 9 18.16 43.57 -19.81
CA LEU A 9 19.06 42.62 -20.51
C LEU A 9 20.07 41.97 -19.52
N LEU A 10 20.28 40.65 -19.40
CA LEU A 10 19.86 39.44 -20.15
C LEU A 10 20.23 38.15 -19.36
N LEU A 11 19.58 37.01 -19.66
CA LEU A 11 20.10 35.61 -19.63
C LEU A 11 20.60 35.05 -18.25
N LEU A 12 20.43 33.76 -17.92
CA LEU A 12 20.76 32.58 -18.72
C LEU A 12 19.74 31.44 -18.58
N LEU A 13 19.57 30.70 -19.68
CA LEU A 13 18.81 29.46 -19.76
C LEU A 13 19.66 28.30 -19.25
N ALA A 14 19.05 27.38 -18.51
CA ALA A 14 19.53 26.01 -18.35
C ALA A 14 18.43 25.03 -18.79
N ALA A 15 18.07 25.11 -20.06
CA ALA A 15 17.28 24.10 -20.74
C ALA A 15 18.22 23.29 -21.64
N CYS A 16 18.43 22.03 -21.30
CA CYS A 16 19.04 21.04 -22.18
C CYS A 16 18.41 19.68 -21.86
N GLY A 17 18.05 18.94 -22.90
CA GLY A 17 17.44 17.62 -22.80
C GLY A 17 17.82 16.79 -24.03
N ALA A 18 17.22 15.61 -24.14
CA ALA A 18 17.59 14.56 -25.12
C ALA A 18 18.99 13.93 -24.81
N GLU A 19 19.36 12.74 -25.29
CA GLU A 19 18.81 11.91 -26.37
C GLU A 19 19.11 10.40 -26.16
N SER A 20 18.64 9.55 -27.07
CA SER A 20 18.39 8.10 -26.91
C SER A 20 19.54 7.15 -27.33
N ASP A 21 19.27 5.85 -27.10
CA ASP A 21 19.77 4.66 -27.80
C ASP A 21 21.17 4.07 -27.48
N GLY A 22 21.23 2.74 -27.46
CA GLY A 22 22.46 1.95 -27.27
C GLY A 22 22.20 0.56 -26.66
N SER A 23 22.53 -0.52 -27.39
CA SER A 23 22.12 -1.90 -27.07
C SER A 23 23.28 -2.83 -26.68
N SER A 24 22.95 -3.87 -25.90
CA SER A 24 23.61 -5.20 -25.80
C SER A 24 25.02 -5.33 -25.17
N ALA A 25 25.11 -6.03 -24.03
CA ALA A 25 25.73 -7.38 -23.91
C ALA A 25 26.14 -7.75 -22.45
N ALA A 26 25.86 -8.98 -22.03
CA ALA A 26 26.36 -9.66 -20.81
C ALA A 26 27.61 -10.52 -21.18
N PRO A 27 28.37 -11.20 -20.28
CA PRO A 27 28.13 -11.63 -18.87
C PRO A 27 29.15 -11.00 -17.88
N SER A 28 29.60 -11.50 -16.70
CA SER A 28 29.65 -12.84 -16.06
C SER A 28 29.72 -12.74 -14.50
N PRO A 29 29.88 -13.82 -13.70
CA PRO A 29 29.31 -13.88 -12.34
C PRO A 29 30.29 -13.61 -11.17
N SER A 30 29.74 -13.44 -9.96
CA SER A 30 30.41 -13.88 -8.72
C SER A 30 29.41 -14.24 -7.63
N THR A 31 29.43 -15.53 -7.27
CA THR A 31 28.66 -16.13 -6.17
C THR A 31 29.16 -15.60 -4.82
N GLY A 32 28.25 -15.22 -3.93
CA GLY A 32 28.59 -14.68 -2.60
C GLY A 32 27.45 -14.83 -1.60
N ALA A 33 26.88 -16.02 -1.49
CA ALA A 33 25.77 -16.30 -0.57
C ALA A 33 26.24 -16.41 0.88
N THR A 34 26.19 -15.31 1.62
CA THR A 34 26.28 -15.33 3.10
C THR A 34 24.88 -15.57 3.67
N THR A 35 24.55 -16.83 3.93
CA THR A 35 23.27 -17.23 4.53
C THR A 35 23.19 -16.80 5.99
N GLN A 36 22.62 -15.62 6.26
CA GLN A 36 22.22 -15.23 7.61
C GLN A 36 20.83 -15.85 7.94
N PRO A 37 20.63 -16.48 9.11
CA PRO A 37 19.34 -17.10 9.43
C PRO A 37 18.23 -16.07 9.49
N ALA A 38 17.20 -16.23 8.65
CA ALA A 38 16.01 -15.39 8.69
C ALA A 38 15.22 -15.66 9.98
N VAL A 39 15.37 -14.78 10.96
CA VAL A 39 14.50 -14.75 12.15
C VAL A 39 13.08 -14.45 11.69
N GLY A 40 12.15 -15.33 12.06
CA GLY A 40 10.83 -15.38 11.44
C GLY A 40 9.98 -14.13 11.66
N SER A 41 9.73 -13.40 10.58
CA SER A 41 8.48 -12.66 10.38
C SER A 41 7.78 -13.28 9.19
N ALA A 42 6.65 -13.94 9.42
CA ALA A 42 5.82 -14.47 8.35
C ALA A 42 5.17 -13.29 7.60
N VAL A 43 5.91 -12.72 6.65
CA VAL A 43 5.33 -11.89 5.60
C VAL A 43 4.38 -12.82 4.85
N VAL A 44 3.09 -12.65 5.11
CA VAL A 44 2.05 -13.42 4.44
C VAL A 44 1.98 -12.91 3.01
N ASP A 45 2.73 -13.57 2.11
CA ASP A 45 2.77 -13.27 0.68
C ASP A 45 1.35 -13.24 0.12
N ALA A 46 0.89 -12.04 -0.17
CA ALA A 46 -0.46 -11.75 -0.58
C ALA A 46 -0.49 -11.40 -2.06
N ALA A 47 -0.19 -12.42 -2.87
CA ALA A 47 -0.26 -12.30 -4.32
C ALA A 47 -1.74 -12.20 -4.76
N GLY A 48 -2.19 -10.98 -5.07
CA GLY A 48 -3.56 -10.70 -5.48
C GLY A 48 -3.75 -9.26 -5.96
N PRO A 49 -4.66 -8.99 -6.91
CA PRO A 49 -4.99 -7.63 -7.32
C PRO A 49 -5.67 -6.86 -6.17
N SER A 50 -5.45 -5.54 -6.13
CA SER A 50 -6.13 -4.64 -5.19
C SER A 50 -7.57 -4.40 -5.63
N VAL A 51 -8.52 -4.62 -4.73
CA VAL A 51 -9.98 -4.57 -4.95
C VAL A 51 -10.69 -3.74 -3.86
N PRO A 52 -10.37 -2.44 -3.71
CA PRO A 52 -10.95 -1.59 -2.67
C PRO A 52 -12.49 -1.53 -2.74
N GLU A 53 -13.09 -1.71 -3.91
CA GLU A 53 -14.54 -1.76 -4.14
C GLU A 53 -15.25 -2.96 -3.49
N ALA A 54 -14.51 -4.03 -3.17
CA ALA A 54 -15.06 -5.17 -2.42
C ALA A 54 -15.33 -4.83 -0.94
N LEU A 55 -14.82 -3.70 -0.43
CA LEU A 55 -14.92 -3.29 0.96
C LEU A 55 -16.12 -2.35 1.21
N LEU A 56 -17.13 -2.84 1.93
CA LEU A 56 -18.30 -2.03 2.32
C LEU A 56 -18.32 -1.70 3.82
N ARG A 57 -18.89 -0.53 4.13
CA ARG A 57 -19.16 -0.03 5.49
C ARG A 57 -17.95 -0.09 6.44
N PHE A 58 -16.75 0.19 5.92
CA PHE A 58 -15.54 0.19 6.72
C PHE A 58 -15.63 1.15 7.92
N ARG A 59 -15.13 0.69 9.06
CA ARG A 59 -14.97 1.44 10.32
C ARG A 59 -13.63 1.07 10.91
N CYS A 60 -12.90 2.06 11.41
CA CYS A 60 -11.61 1.89 12.05
C CYS A 60 -11.50 2.92 13.18
N GLU A 61 -11.46 2.44 14.42
CA GLU A 61 -11.66 3.28 15.61
C GLU A 61 -10.95 2.69 16.82
N LYS A 62 -10.65 3.53 17.82
CA LYS A 62 -10.25 3.07 19.15
C LYS A 62 -11.49 2.60 19.90
N ASN A 63 -11.42 1.44 20.53
CA ASN A 63 -12.44 1.01 21.47
C ASN A 63 -12.31 1.76 22.82
N ALA A 64 -13.21 1.49 23.77
CA ALA A 64 -13.22 2.11 25.10
C ALA A 64 -11.94 1.86 25.92
N GLU A 65 -11.09 0.89 25.54
CA GLU A 65 -9.81 0.57 26.17
C GLU A 65 -8.63 1.24 25.44
N GLY A 66 -8.90 2.20 24.54
CA GLY A 66 -7.90 2.88 23.72
C GLY A 66 -7.29 2.05 22.59
N ARG A 67 -7.71 0.79 22.42
CA ARG A 67 -7.14 -0.14 21.44
C ARG A 67 -7.85 -0.04 20.10
N TRP A 68 -7.07 0.08 19.03
CA TRP A 68 -7.63 0.14 17.68
C TRP A 68 -8.20 -1.20 17.22
N ALA A 69 -9.36 -1.12 16.57
CA ALA A 69 -9.99 -2.20 15.83
C ALA A 69 -10.55 -1.67 14.51
N ALA A 70 -10.65 -2.54 13.52
CA ALA A 70 -11.28 -2.25 12.24
C ALA A 70 -12.31 -3.33 11.89
N SER A 71 -13.36 -2.95 11.19
CA SER A 71 -14.43 -3.84 10.75
C SER A 71 -15.08 -3.34 9.46
N GLY A 72 -15.76 -4.24 8.76
CA GLY A 72 -16.52 -3.95 7.56
C GLY A 72 -17.11 -5.23 6.98
N PHE A 73 -17.55 -5.15 5.74
CA PHE A 73 -18.03 -6.27 4.96
C PHE A 73 -17.16 -6.42 3.72
N LEU A 74 -16.84 -7.67 3.38
CA LEU A 74 -16.26 -8.02 2.08
C LEU A 74 -17.40 -8.55 1.21
N VAL A 75 -17.46 -8.10 -0.05
CA VAL A 75 -18.43 -8.54 -1.04
C VAL A 75 -17.70 -9.14 -2.23
N ASN A 76 -18.13 -10.32 -2.65
CA ASN A 76 -17.65 -10.93 -3.88
C ASN A 76 -18.61 -10.61 -5.03
N GLY A 77 -18.35 -9.54 -5.79
CA GLY A 77 -19.10 -9.23 -7.02
C GLY A 77 -18.75 -10.12 -8.23
N GLY A 78 -17.95 -11.17 -8.02
CA GLY A 78 -17.53 -12.13 -9.05
C GLY A 78 -18.47 -13.33 -9.17
N LYS A 79 -18.32 -14.09 -10.26
CA LYS A 79 -19.13 -15.27 -10.59
C LYS A 79 -18.60 -16.60 -10.02
N ALA A 80 -17.47 -16.57 -9.32
CA ALA A 80 -16.83 -17.75 -8.72
C ALA A 80 -16.54 -17.48 -7.24
N LEU A 81 -16.25 -18.53 -6.46
CA LEU A 81 -15.75 -18.37 -5.08
C LEU A 81 -14.49 -17.49 -5.08
N ALA A 82 -14.40 -16.60 -4.10
CA ALA A 82 -13.26 -15.70 -3.94
C ALA A 82 -12.78 -15.67 -2.48
N SER A 83 -11.47 -15.58 -2.31
CA SER A 83 -10.83 -15.29 -1.03
C SER A 83 -10.32 -13.85 -1.05
N PHE A 84 -10.23 -13.23 0.11
CA PHE A 84 -9.78 -11.85 0.26
C PHE A 84 -8.82 -11.72 1.42
N GLN A 85 -7.86 -10.82 1.28
CA GLN A 85 -6.99 -10.38 2.36
C GLN A 85 -7.20 -8.89 2.63
N VAL A 86 -7.53 -8.56 3.88
CA VAL A 86 -7.64 -7.19 4.37
C VAL A 86 -6.43 -6.88 5.25
N THR A 87 -5.66 -5.89 4.85
CA THR A 87 -4.52 -5.36 5.60
C THR A 87 -4.88 -3.97 6.10
N VAL A 88 -4.78 -3.73 7.42
CA VAL A 88 -5.07 -2.42 8.03
C VAL A 88 -3.84 -1.91 8.76
N PHE A 89 -3.52 -0.64 8.56
CA PHE A 89 -2.37 0.04 9.15
C PHE A 89 -2.80 1.41 9.73
N ILE A 90 -2.11 1.92 10.74
CA ILE A 90 -2.44 3.17 11.43
C ILE A 90 -1.19 4.03 11.58
N GLY A 91 -1.24 5.27 11.06
CA GLY A 91 -0.10 6.19 10.99
C GLY A 91 0.02 6.82 9.60
N GLU A 92 1.25 7.13 9.18
CA GLU A 92 1.54 7.65 7.83
C GLU A 92 1.40 6.58 6.73
N ALA A 93 0.82 6.96 5.58
CA ALA A 93 0.50 6.05 4.47
C ALA A 93 1.69 5.23 3.91
N THR A 94 2.93 5.65 4.18
CA THR A 94 4.18 4.94 3.87
C THR A 94 4.48 3.74 4.79
N GLY A 95 3.51 3.34 5.63
CA GLY A 95 3.67 2.44 6.77
C GLY A 95 4.41 1.11 6.49
N SER A 96 5.40 0.83 7.34
CA SER A 96 6.15 -0.42 7.35
C SER A 96 5.24 -1.65 7.62
N PRO A 97 5.45 -2.79 6.93
CA PRO A 97 4.62 -3.99 7.07
C PRO A 97 4.46 -4.49 8.52
N GLU A 98 5.50 -4.35 9.35
CA GLU A 98 5.53 -4.76 10.75
C GLU A 98 4.46 -4.09 11.63
N ARG A 99 3.95 -2.92 11.22
CA ARG A 99 2.89 -2.18 11.93
C ARG A 99 1.49 -2.42 11.36
N ALA A 100 1.38 -3.11 10.23
CA ALA A 100 0.11 -3.47 9.65
C ALA A 100 -0.45 -4.74 10.31
N LYS A 101 -1.77 -4.92 10.25
CA LYS A 101 -2.44 -6.13 10.69
C LYS A 101 -3.35 -6.69 9.62
N THR A 102 -3.15 -7.96 9.34
CA THR A 102 -3.74 -8.66 8.20
C THR A 102 -4.77 -9.67 8.66
N LYS A 103 -5.88 -9.80 7.92
CA LYS A 103 -6.86 -10.86 8.06
C LYS A 103 -7.25 -11.40 6.69
N ARG A 104 -7.20 -12.73 6.54
CA ARG A 104 -7.79 -13.44 5.40
C ARG A 104 -9.24 -13.81 5.69
N VAL A 105 -10.06 -13.81 4.65
CA VAL A 105 -11.45 -14.27 4.64
C VAL A 105 -11.61 -15.10 3.37
N GLU A 106 -11.84 -16.39 3.51
CA GLU A 106 -11.77 -17.36 2.43
C GLU A 106 -13.18 -17.78 1.97
N ASN A 107 -13.29 -18.27 0.73
CA ASN A 107 -14.48 -18.94 0.22
C ASN A 107 -15.78 -18.10 0.28
N ILE A 108 -15.72 -16.80 -0.02
CA ILE A 108 -16.92 -15.98 -0.19
C ILE A 108 -17.61 -16.39 -1.50
N ALA A 109 -18.86 -16.87 -1.39
CA ALA A 109 -19.69 -17.27 -2.52
C ALA A 109 -19.89 -16.12 -3.55
N PRO A 110 -20.18 -16.42 -4.83
CA PRO A 110 -20.63 -15.42 -5.80
C PRO A 110 -21.78 -14.56 -5.26
N ASP A 111 -21.70 -13.24 -5.46
CA ASP A 111 -22.61 -12.21 -4.92
C ASP A 111 -22.75 -12.23 -3.38
N GLY A 112 -21.92 -13.01 -2.69
CA GLY A 112 -21.94 -13.19 -1.24
C GLY A 112 -21.25 -12.06 -0.49
N SER A 113 -21.62 -11.90 0.79
CA SER A 113 -20.98 -10.95 1.69
C SER A 113 -20.64 -11.55 3.05
N VAL A 114 -19.44 -11.25 3.56
CA VAL A 114 -18.96 -11.70 4.87
C VAL A 114 -18.48 -10.52 5.69
N ALA A 115 -18.98 -10.42 6.93
CA ALA A 115 -18.50 -9.43 7.89
C ALA A 115 -17.11 -9.81 8.42
N PHE A 116 -16.20 -8.86 8.52
CA PHE A 116 -14.90 -9.06 9.15
C PHE A 116 -14.65 -8.06 10.27
N LYS A 117 -13.74 -8.44 11.16
CA LYS A 117 -13.21 -7.60 12.23
C LYS A 117 -11.76 -7.99 12.53
N ILE A 118 -10.93 -6.98 12.75
CA ILE A 118 -9.51 -7.05 13.11
C ILE A 118 -9.34 -6.29 14.42
N TYR A 119 -8.82 -6.95 15.45
CA TYR A 119 -8.63 -6.39 16.79
C TYR A 119 -7.15 -6.15 17.09
N ARG A 120 -6.85 -5.18 17.97
CA ARG A 120 -5.49 -4.87 18.43
C ARG A 120 -4.56 -4.59 17.23
N ILE A 121 -4.95 -3.61 16.42
CA ILE A 121 -4.14 -3.12 15.31
C ILE A 121 -3.02 -2.24 15.91
N PRO A 122 -1.73 -2.45 15.56
CA PRO A 122 -0.66 -1.59 16.02
C PRO A 122 -0.87 -0.14 15.56
N ALA A 123 -0.48 0.82 16.39
CA ALA A 123 -0.53 2.24 16.08
C ALA A 123 0.59 2.98 16.83
N PRO A 124 1.05 4.14 16.34
CA PRO A 124 1.86 5.08 17.11
C PRO A 124 1.16 5.51 18.39
N GLU A 125 1.92 6.02 19.35
CA GLU A 125 1.42 6.44 20.67
C GLU A 125 0.32 7.52 20.59
N GLY A 126 0.46 8.47 19.67
CA GLY A 126 -0.57 9.47 19.33
C GLY A 126 -1.75 8.95 18.48
N GLY A 127 -1.69 7.70 17.98
CA GLY A 127 -2.56 7.19 16.93
C GLY A 127 -2.13 7.62 15.53
N GLY A 128 -3.08 7.81 14.62
CA GLY A 128 -2.83 8.25 13.24
C GLY A 128 -4.03 7.98 12.32
N THR A 129 -3.87 8.30 11.04
CA THR A 129 -4.84 7.95 10.00
C THR A 129 -4.93 6.43 9.85
N CYS A 130 -6.13 5.89 9.67
CA CYS A 130 -6.32 4.48 9.40
C CYS A 130 -6.36 4.20 7.90
N HIS A 131 -5.40 3.40 7.43
CA HIS A 131 -5.27 2.98 6.04
C HIS A 131 -5.68 1.52 5.90
N VAL A 132 -6.36 1.18 4.80
CA VAL A 132 -6.80 -0.18 4.49
C VAL A 132 -6.46 -0.54 3.06
N GLN A 133 -5.96 -1.75 2.87
CA GLN A 133 -5.77 -2.39 1.58
C GLN A 133 -6.59 -3.68 1.56
N VAL A 134 -7.29 -3.94 0.46
CA VAL A 134 -7.99 -5.21 0.23
C VAL A 134 -7.46 -5.81 -1.06
N LEU A 135 -6.96 -7.04 -0.96
CA LEU A 135 -6.48 -7.83 -2.10
C LEU A 135 -7.39 -9.04 -2.29
N GLN A 136 -7.74 -9.37 -3.53
CA GLN A 136 -8.42 -10.64 -3.82
C GLN A 136 -7.35 -11.72 -3.93
N THR A 137 -7.43 -12.75 -3.09
CA THR A 137 -6.53 -13.90 -3.15
C THR A 137 -7.21 -15.07 -3.85
N LYS A 138 -6.39 -16.00 -4.35
CA LYS A 138 -6.88 -17.30 -4.82
C LYS A 138 -7.49 -18.11 -3.67
#